data_AF-A0A9D5SUC6-F1
#
_entry.id   AF-A0A9D5SUC6-F1
#
_cell.length_a   1.000
_cell.length_b   1.000
_cell.length_c   1.000
_cell.angle_alpha   90.00
_cell.angle_beta   90.00
_cell.angle_gamma   90.00
#
_symmetry.space_group_name_H-M   'P 1'
#
loop_
_entity.id
_entity.type
_entity.pdbx_description
1 polymer ?
#
loop_
_entity_poly.entity_id
_entity_poly.type
_entity_poly.pdbx_seq_one_letter_code
_entity_poly.pdbx_strand_id
1 'polypeptide(L)'
;MKDFSVSMALVDYIPVIFFAAAAVILMRDLYNKMSKGAFALFAAGTINITCAGALKATYKLLYALGICDFEALNDMFFPVQSIGFLLAGIGILAMLCHRQTKSTTLAAVPPVFSGTFVFVGLMVAGLGIMDAVLCVLSARLKKPALIALFILSFVCSLCMGYLSSQDFAQASMNWIAEGVNIVGQGTLLLGAVLLHKNGLGKLELPCGEAAE
;
A
#
# COMPACT_ATOMS: atom_id res chain seq x y z
N MET A 1 -2.29 -20.83 -22.97
CA MET A 1 -1.60 -21.08 -21.68
C MET A 1 -1.10 -19.73 -21.20
N LYS A 2 -1.22 -19.40 -19.92
CA LYS A 2 -0.63 -18.14 -19.41
C LYS A 2 0.89 -18.34 -19.40
N ASP A 3 1.64 -17.48 -20.08
CA ASP A 3 3.11 -17.59 -20.18
C ASP A 3 3.79 -17.08 -18.89
N PHE A 4 3.47 -17.68 -17.75
CA PHE A 4 4.13 -17.38 -16.49
C PHE A 4 5.42 -18.20 -16.37
N SER A 5 6.55 -17.51 -16.33
CA SER A 5 7.83 -18.15 -16.00
C SER A 5 8.07 -18.13 -14.49
N VAL A 6 8.78 -19.15 -13.98
CA VAL A 6 9.19 -19.20 -12.57
C VAL A 6 9.98 -17.94 -12.16
N SER A 7 10.83 -17.43 -13.05
CA SER A 7 11.58 -16.20 -12.81
C SER A 7 10.68 -14.98 -12.64
N MET A 8 9.59 -14.88 -13.40
CA MET A 8 8.64 -13.78 -13.30
C MET A 8 7.89 -13.83 -11.97
N ALA A 9 7.40 -15.01 -11.57
CA ALA A 9 6.73 -15.19 -10.28
C ALA A 9 7.64 -14.88 -9.07
N LEU A 10 8.96 -15.11 -9.19
CA LEU A 10 9.92 -14.72 -8.16
C LEU A 10 10.11 -13.19 -8.09
N VAL A 11 10.09 -12.52 -9.24
CA VAL A 11 10.24 -11.07 -9.34
C VAL A 11 9.03 -10.34 -8.73
N ASP A 12 7.83 -10.90 -8.81
CA ASP A 12 6.62 -10.40 -8.14
C ASP A 12 6.79 -10.23 -6.61
N TYR A 13 7.66 -10.99 -5.96
CA TYR A 13 7.90 -10.84 -4.51
C TYR A 13 8.70 -9.58 -4.17
N ILE A 14 9.48 -9.03 -5.10
CA ILE A 14 10.30 -7.84 -4.88
C ILE A 14 9.44 -6.62 -4.47
N PRO A 15 8.42 -6.21 -5.24
CA PRO A 15 7.57 -5.08 -4.84
C PRO A 15 6.80 -5.37 -3.54
N VAL A 16 6.43 -6.62 -3.27
CA VAL A 16 5.76 -7.01 -2.00
C VAL A 16 6.69 -6.78 -0.81
N ILE A 17 7.95 -7.19 -0.91
CA ILE A 17 8.97 -6.98 0.13
C ILE A 17 9.24 -5.48 0.31
N PHE A 18 9.33 -4.71 -0.78
CA PHE A 18 9.53 -3.27 -0.69
C PHE A 18 8.37 -2.56 0.03
N PHE A 19 7.14 -2.89 -0.33
CA PHE A 19 5.96 -2.36 0.35
C PHE A 19 5.94 -2.77 1.83
N ALA A 20 6.19 -4.05 2.13
CA ALA A 20 6.21 -4.54 3.51
C ALA A 20 7.28 -3.84 4.37
N ALA A 21 8.48 -3.64 3.82
CA ALA A 21 9.55 -2.92 4.50
C ALA A 21 9.17 -1.45 4.74
N ALA A 22 8.58 -0.78 3.74
CA ALA A 22 8.10 0.60 3.88
C ALA A 22 7.02 0.70 4.97
N ALA A 23 6.05 -0.22 4.96
CA ALA A 23 4.99 -0.30 5.95
C ALA A 23 5.53 -0.51 7.37
N VAL A 24 6.51 -1.40 7.57
CA VAL A 24 7.13 -1.63 8.88
C VAL A 24 7.85 -0.39 9.40
N ILE A 25 8.56 0.33 8.53
CA ILE A 25 9.23 1.59 8.89
C ILE A 25 8.20 2.64 9.32
N LEU A 26 7.16 2.84 8.51
CA LEU A 26 6.09 3.80 8.80
C LEU A 26 5.33 3.43 10.07
N MET A 27 4.99 2.15 10.27
CA MET A 27 4.33 1.69 11.49
C MET A 27 5.16 2.01 12.74
N ARG A 28 6.48 1.82 12.69
CA ARG A 28 7.37 2.14 13.82
C ARG A 28 7.44 3.64 14.10
N ASP A 29 7.56 4.46 13.06
CA ASP A 29 7.68 5.92 13.22
C ASP A 29 6.38 6.60 13.65
N LEU A 30 5.24 6.05 13.22
CA LEU A 30 3.93 6.61 13.48
C LEU A 30 3.27 6.03 14.73
N TYR A 31 3.77 4.92 15.30
CA TYR A 31 3.17 4.24 16.45
C TYR A 31 2.84 5.18 17.62
N ASN A 32 3.80 6.02 18.02
CA ASN A 32 3.63 6.96 19.14
C ASN A 32 2.83 8.22 18.78
N LYS A 33 2.46 8.38 17.51
CA LYS A 33 1.74 9.55 16.97
C LYS A 33 0.28 9.25 16.66
N MET A 34 -0.07 7.98 16.59
CA MET A 34 -1.40 7.51 16.26
C MET A 34 -2.12 7.03 17.53
N SER A 35 -3.42 7.27 17.59
CA SER A 35 -4.32 6.59 18.51
C SER A 35 -4.33 5.09 18.22
N LYS A 36 -4.68 4.28 19.22
CA LYS A 36 -4.75 2.81 19.07
C LYS A 36 -5.65 2.38 17.91
N GLY A 37 -6.76 3.09 17.69
CA GLY A 37 -7.68 2.82 16.58
C GLY A 37 -7.08 3.17 15.22
N ALA A 38 -6.52 4.36 15.07
CA ALA A 38 -5.88 4.78 13.82
C ALA A 38 -4.68 3.89 13.45
N PHE A 39 -3.86 3.53 14.45
CA PHE A 39 -2.76 2.60 14.26
C PHE A 39 -3.26 1.20 13.87
N ALA A 40 -4.31 0.68 14.51
CA ALA A 40 -4.89 -0.61 14.17
C ALA A 40 -5.41 -0.65 12.73
N LEU A 41 -6.09 0.41 12.27
CA LEU A 41 -6.53 0.52 10.88
C LEU A 41 -5.34 0.55 9.90
N PHE A 42 -4.31 1.34 10.22
CA PHE A 42 -3.11 1.43 9.40
C PHE A 42 -2.33 0.11 9.33
N ALA A 43 -2.13 -0.55 10.46
CA ALA A 43 -1.46 -1.83 10.56
C ALA A 43 -2.26 -2.94 9.86
N ALA A 44 -3.57 -3.04 10.12
CA ALA A 44 -4.43 -4.02 9.46
C ALA A 44 -4.46 -3.80 7.93
N GLY A 45 -4.54 -2.54 7.49
CA GLY A 45 -4.51 -2.20 6.08
C GLY A 45 -3.22 -2.60 5.39
N THR A 46 -2.07 -2.23 5.96
CA THR A 46 -0.74 -2.56 5.40
C THR A 46 -0.42 -4.05 5.44
N ILE A 47 -0.86 -4.77 6.48
CA ILE A 47 -0.76 -6.24 6.54
C ILE A 47 -1.62 -6.87 5.44
N ASN A 48 -2.86 -6.43 5.25
CA ASN A 48 -3.74 -6.96 4.20
C ASN A 48 -3.14 -6.78 2.80
N ILE A 49 -2.58 -5.60 2.49
CA ILE A 49 -1.92 -5.34 1.19
C ILE A 49 -0.73 -6.30 0.99
N THR A 50 0.10 -6.46 2.03
CA THR A 50 1.27 -7.34 1.98
C THR A 50 0.86 -8.79 1.76
N CYS A 51 -0.12 -9.28 2.52
CA CYS A 51 -0.66 -10.63 2.39
C CYS A 51 -1.28 -10.85 1.00
N ALA A 52 -2.08 -9.91 0.50
CA ALA A 52 -2.65 -9.99 -0.85
C ALA A 52 -1.55 -10.14 -1.91
N GLY A 53 -0.52 -9.28 -1.88
CA GLY A 53 0.61 -9.35 -2.78
C GLY A 53 1.36 -10.69 -2.70
N ALA A 54 1.64 -11.16 -1.49
CA ALA A 54 2.33 -12.44 -1.28
C ALA A 54 1.50 -13.63 -1.80
N LEU A 55 0.18 -13.62 -1.58
CA LEU A 55 -0.73 -14.65 -2.09
C LEU A 55 -0.75 -14.67 -3.62
N LYS A 56 -0.79 -13.50 -4.28
CA LYS A 56 -0.73 -13.40 -5.74
C LYS A 56 0.59 -13.91 -6.32
N ALA A 57 1.72 -13.52 -5.74
CA ALA A 57 3.04 -14.00 -6.16
C ALA A 57 3.16 -15.53 -5.98
N THR A 58 2.62 -16.05 -4.87
CA THR A 58 2.57 -17.49 -4.59
C THR A 58 1.69 -18.24 -5.59
N TYR A 59 0.53 -17.69 -5.97
CA TYR A 59 -0.31 -18.25 -7.03
C TYR A 59 0.44 -18.35 -8.36
N LYS A 60 1.09 -17.26 -8.81
CA LYS A 60 1.88 -17.27 -10.05
C LYS A 60 3.00 -18.32 -10.00
N LEU A 61 3.66 -18.48 -8.86
CA LEU A 61 4.72 -19.47 -8.67
C LEU A 61 4.19 -20.90 -8.76
N LEU A 62 3.08 -21.20 -8.07
CA LEU A 62 2.43 -22.52 -8.11
C LEU A 62 1.92 -22.88 -9.51
N TYR A 63 1.37 -21.89 -10.23
CA TYR A 63 0.94 -22.05 -11.62
C TYR A 63 2.13 -22.32 -12.55
N ALA A 64 3.21 -21.54 -12.43
CA ALA A 64 4.42 -21.71 -13.26
C ALA A 64 5.14 -23.05 -13.02
N LEU A 65 5.01 -23.63 -11.82
CA LEU A 65 5.53 -24.96 -11.49
C LEU A 65 4.62 -26.12 -11.95
N GLY A 66 3.44 -25.82 -12.51
CA GLY A 66 2.49 -26.84 -12.98
C GLY A 66 1.86 -27.67 -11.86
N ILE A 67 1.90 -27.19 -10.61
CA ILE A 67 1.41 -27.94 -9.45
C ILE A 67 -0.13 -27.90 -9.40
N CYS A 68 -0.73 -26.70 -9.38
CA CYS A 68 -2.18 -26.47 -9.32
C CYS A 68 -2.54 -25.04 -9.76
N ASP A 69 -3.69 -24.87 -10.43
CA ASP A 69 -4.27 -23.56 -10.75
C ASP A 69 -5.31 -23.16 -9.69
N PHE A 70 -4.84 -22.54 -8.61
CA PHE A 70 -5.73 -22.03 -7.57
C PHE A 70 -6.23 -20.62 -7.90
N GLU A 71 -7.16 -20.51 -8.85
CA GLU A 71 -7.73 -19.23 -9.31
C GLU A 71 -8.29 -18.37 -8.15
N ALA A 72 -8.84 -19.00 -7.11
CA ALA A 72 -9.31 -18.32 -5.90
C ALA A 72 -8.23 -17.45 -5.21
N LEU A 73 -6.95 -17.86 -5.22
CA LEU A 73 -5.87 -17.03 -4.66
C LEU A 73 -5.66 -15.74 -5.45
N ASN A 74 -5.81 -15.81 -6.78
CA ASN A 74 -5.71 -14.65 -7.65
C ASN A 74 -6.93 -13.74 -7.52
N ASP A 75 -8.13 -14.30 -7.35
CA ASP A 75 -9.37 -13.53 -7.22
C ASP A 75 -9.45 -12.79 -5.88
N MET A 76 -8.92 -13.38 -4.81
CA MET A 76 -8.85 -12.76 -3.49
C MET A 76 -7.90 -11.56 -3.43
N PHE A 77 -6.92 -11.47 -4.32
CA PHE A 77 -5.94 -10.38 -4.35
C PHE A 77 -6.62 -9.01 -4.38
N PHE A 78 -7.56 -8.84 -5.31
CA PHE A 78 -8.09 -7.52 -5.62
C PHE A 78 -8.98 -6.95 -4.50
N PRO A 79 -9.95 -7.70 -3.93
CA PRO A 79 -10.71 -7.25 -2.77
C PRO A 79 -9.86 -7.01 -1.52
N VAL A 80 -8.94 -7.93 -1.20
CA VAL A 80 -8.12 -7.84 0.02
C VAL A 80 -7.16 -6.65 -0.07
N GLN A 81 -6.53 -6.44 -1.22
CA GLN A 81 -5.63 -5.30 -1.45
C GLN A 81 -6.39 -3.97 -1.41
N SER A 82 -7.56 -3.89 -2.04
CA SER A 82 -8.37 -2.67 -2.07
C SER A 82 -8.83 -2.24 -0.68
N ILE A 83 -9.38 -3.17 0.09
CA ILE A 83 -9.75 -2.95 1.50
C ILE A 83 -8.50 -2.56 2.30
N GLY A 84 -7.38 -3.22 2.06
CA GLY A 84 -6.12 -2.92 2.72
C GLY A 84 -5.67 -1.47 2.51
N PHE A 85 -5.69 -0.97 1.27
CA PHE A 85 -5.34 0.42 0.97
C PHE A 85 -6.31 1.42 1.57
N LEU A 86 -7.61 1.12 1.56
CA LEU A 86 -8.60 1.98 2.19
C LEU A 86 -8.36 2.11 3.70
N LEU A 87 -8.16 0.98 4.40
CA LEU A 87 -7.89 0.96 5.84
C LEU A 87 -6.58 1.68 6.17
N ALA A 88 -5.53 1.47 5.36
CA ALA A 88 -4.25 2.16 5.51
C ALA A 88 -4.38 3.68 5.32
N GLY A 89 -5.06 4.11 4.25
CA GLY A 89 -5.33 5.51 3.97
C GLY A 89 -6.14 6.18 5.07
N ILE A 90 -7.26 5.58 5.50
CA ILE A 90 -8.08 6.12 6.60
C ILE A 90 -7.26 6.20 7.89
N GLY A 91 -6.49 5.16 8.22
CA GLY A 91 -5.67 5.12 9.43
C GLY A 91 -4.66 6.26 9.47
N ILE A 92 -3.90 6.46 8.39
CA ILE A 92 -2.87 7.52 8.33
C ILE A 92 -3.48 8.93 8.19
N LEU A 93 -4.65 9.07 7.56
CA LEU A 93 -5.38 10.34 7.50
C LEU A 93 -5.96 10.74 8.86
N ALA A 94 -6.52 9.76 9.59
CA ALA A 94 -7.07 10.00 10.91
C ALA A 94 -6.01 10.59 11.85
N MET A 95 -4.74 10.22 11.68
CA MET A 95 -3.60 10.82 12.41
C MET A 95 -3.49 12.34 12.22
N LEU A 96 -3.79 12.86 11.02
CA LEU A 96 -3.70 14.29 10.73
C LEU A 96 -4.98 15.07 11.09
N CYS A 97 -6.15 14.48 10.86
CA CYS A 97 -7.42 15.21 10.92
C CYS A 97 -8.18 15.05 12.24
N HIS A 98 -7.98 13.96 12.98
CA HIS A 98 -8.73 13.68 14.20
C HIS A 98 -7.88 13.83 15.46
N ARG A 99 -8.53 14.24 16.56
CA ARG A 99 -7.93 14.26 17.88
C ARG A 99 -7.62 12.83 18.30
N GLN A 100 -6.34 12.53 18.54
CA GLN A 100 -5.87 11.19 18.87
C GLN A 100 -6.25 10.84 20.32
N THR A 101 -7.50 10.42 20.54
CA THR A 101 -8.00 9.99 21.85
C THR A 101 -7.56 8.55 22.13
N LYS A 102 -7.25 8.23 23.39
CA LYS A 102 -6.78 6.89 23.83
C LYS A 102 -7.83 5.78 23.72
N SER A 103 -9.10 6.13 23.51
CA SER A 103 -10.24 5.21 23.52
C SER A 103 -11.04 5.32 22.23
N THR A 104 -10.63 4.58 21.20
CA THR A 104 -11.50 4.33 20.04
C THR A 104 -11.17 2.94 19.47
N THR A 105 -12.00 1.97 19.85
CA THR A 105 -12.07 0.65 19.21
C THR A 105 -12.91 0.79 17.94
N LEU A 106 -12.28 1.16 16.83
CA LEU A 106 -12.94 1.11 15.52
C LEU A 106 -12.58 -0.23 14.87
N ALA A 107 -13.35 -1.26 15.22
CA ALA A 107 -13.36 -2.53 14.50
C ALA A 107 -14.22 -2.33 13.24
N ALA A 108 -13.63 -1.78 12.19
CA ALA A 108 -14.29 -1.72 10.89
C ALA A 108 -14.22 -3.10 10.25
N VAL A 109 -15.31 -3.87 10.34
CA VAL A 109 -15.54 -5.02 9.48
C VAL A 109 -15.71 -4.48 8.06
N PRO A 110 -14.87 -4.86 7.08
CA PRO A 110 -15.05 -4.41 5.71
C PRO A 110 -16.40 -4.90 5.20
N PRO A 111 -17.27 -4.03 4.64
CA PRO A 111 -18.47 -4.51 4.01
C PRO A 111 -18.09 -5.31 2.76
N VAL A 112 -18.70 -6.49 2.61
CA VAL A 112 -18.49 -7.35 1.45
C VAL A 112 -19.27 -6.74 0.27
N PHE A 113 -18.57 -6.02 -0.59
CA PHE A 113 -19.16 -5.47 -1.80
C PHE A 113 -18.85 -6.37 -3.01
N SER A 114 -19.80 -6.46 -3.93
CA SER A 114 -19.66 -7.15 -5.22
C SER A 114 -19.60 -6.09 -6.32
N GLY A 115 -18.41 -5.73 -6.78
CA GLY A 115 -18.23 -4.83 -7.92
C GLY A 115 -16.78 -4.38 -8.11
N THR A 116 -16.18 -4.74 -9.26
CA THR A 116 -14.79 -4.42 -9.59
C THR A 116 -14.49 -2.92 -9.54
N PHE A 117 -15.41 -2.07 -10.01
CA PHE A 117 -15.25 -0.62 -10.00
C PHE A 117 -15.16 -0.02 -8.59
N VAL A 118 -15.95 -0.55 -7.64
CA VAL A 118 -15.92 -0.10 -6.25
C VAL A 118 -14.55 -0.37 -5.63
N PHE A 119 -14.02 -1.57 -5.84
CA PHE A 119 -12.69 -1.92 -5.34
C PHE A 119 -11.56 -1.11 -6.00
N VAL A 120 -11.63 -0.82 -7.31
CA VAL A 120 -10.69 0.12 -7.94
C VAL A 120 -10.77 1.49 -7.25
N GLY A 121 -11.98 2.03 -7.07
CA GLY A 121 -12.17 3.35 -6.45
C GLY A 121 -11.65 3.42 -5.02
N LEU A 122 -11.92 2.40 -4.20
CA LEU A 122 -11.42 2.30 -2.83
C LEU A 122 -9.89 2.17 -2.78
N MET A 123 -9.30 1.42 -3.71
CA MET A 123 -7.85 1.25 -3.81
C MET A 123 -7.16 2.57 -4.17
N VAL A 124 -7.65 3.26 -5.21
CA VAL A 124 -7.10 4.55 -5.66
C VAL A 124 -7.28 5.62 -4.59
N ALA A 125 -8.45 5.68 -3.93
CA ALA A 125 -8.69 6.61 -2.85
C ALA A 125 -7.78 6.34 -1.64
N GLY A 126 -7.70 5.08 -1.19
CA GLY A 126 -6.88 4.70 -0.04
C GLY A 126 -5.38 4.95 -0.27
N LEU A 127 -4.87 4.54 -1.43
CA LEU A 127 -3.50 4.80 -1.84
C LEU A 127 -3.23 6.30 -1.98
N GLY A 128 -4.12 7.04 -2.66
CA GLY A 128 -3.97 8.49 -2.86
C GLY A 128 -3.96 9.26 -1.54
N ILE A 129 -4.81 8.85 -0.58
CA ILE A 129 -4.78 9.40 0.78
C ILE A 129 -3.44 9.09 1.46
N MET A 130 -2.96 7.85 1.38
CA MET A 130 -1.70 7.46 2.01
C MET A 130 -0.53 8.29 1.46
N ASP A 131 -0.38 8.37 0.14
CA ASP A 131 0.70 9.13 -0.50
C ASP A 131 0.56 10.64 -0.24
N ALA A 132 -0.66 11.19 -0.22
CA ALA A 132 -0.90 12.59 0.12
C ALA A 132 -0.46 12.90 1.56
N VAL A 133 -0.77 12.03 2.52
CA VAL A 133 -0.32 12.20 3.91
C VAL A 133 1.21 12.13 4.00
N LEU A 134 1.86 11.21 3.29
CA LEU A 134 3.32 11.13 3.23
C LEU A 134 3.95 12.39 2.59
N CYS A 135 3.31 12.99 1.59
CA CYS A 135 3.69 14.29 1.04
C CYS A 135 3.56 15.42 2.07
N VAL A 136 2.46 15.46 2.82
CA VAL A 136 2.26 16.44 3.91
C VAL A 136 3.33 16.28 4.98
N LEU A 137 3.65 15.06 5.41
CA LEU A 137 4.71 14.79 6.38
C LEU A 137 6.09 15.23 5.86
N SER A 138 6.36 15.01 4.57
CA SER A 138 7.59 15.47 3.91
C SER A 138 7.71 17.00 3.93
N ALA A 139 6.61 17.71 3.64
CA ALA A 139 6.55 19.16 3.72
C ALA A 139 6.76 19.66 5.15
N ARG A 140 6.16 19.01 6.15
CA ARG A 140 6.32 19.34 7.58
C ARG A 140 7.77 19.12 8.06
N LEU A 141 8.47 18.13 7.53
CA LEU A 141 9.90 17.91 7.77
C LEU A 141 10.82 18.87 6.98
N LYS A 142 10.26 19.81 6.19
CA LYS A 142 11.01 20.72 5.30
C LYS A 142 11.90 19.97 4.30
N LYS A 143 11.44 18.81 3.82
CA LYS A 143 12.11 17.97 2.82
C LYS A 143 11.22 17.79 1.58
N PRO A 144 10.93 18.86 0.82
CA PRO A 144 10.01 18.80 -0.32
C PRO A 144 10.51 17.87 -1.43
N ALA A 145 11.81 17.59 -1.53
CA ALA A 145 12.35 16.62 -2.48
C ALA A 145 11.74 15.21 -2.30
N LEU A 146 11.31 14.83 -1.08
CA LEU A 146 10.67 13.53 -0.84
C LEU A 146 9.26 13.43 -1.44
N ILE A 147 8.59 14.57 -1.65
CA ILE A 147 7.27 14.63 -2.29
C ILE A 147 7.34 14.00 -3.70
N ALA A 148 8.42 14.26 -4.43
CA ALA A 148 8.61 13.69 -5.77
C ALA A 148 8.65 12.15 -5.75
N LEU A 149 9.19 11.54 -4.70
CA LEU A 149 9.22 10.08 -4.55
C LEU A 149 7.82 9.50 -4.34
N PHE A 150 7.00 10.14 -3.50
CA PHE A 150 5.63 9.68 -3.24
C PHE A 150 4.71 9.94 -4.44
N ILE A 151 4.87 11.06 -5.15
CA ILE A 151 4.16 11.30 -6.40
C ILE A 151 4.54 10.25 -7.44
N LEU A 152 5.83 9.91 -7.58
CA LEU A 152 6.27 8.88 -8.50
C LEU A 152 5.70 7.50 -8.14
N SER A 153 5.73 7.12 -6.85
CA SER A 153 5.07 5.91 -6.34
C SER A 153 3.59 5.85 -6.71
N PHE A 154 2.87 6.95 -6.47
CA PHE A 154 1.46 7.07 -6.80
C PHE A 154 1.19 6.90 -8.29
N VAL A 155 1.96 7.61 -9.14
CA VAL A 155 1.85 7.53 -10.61
C VAL A 155 2.13 6.12 -11.10
N CYS A 156 3.20 5.47 -10.64
CA CYS A 156 3.48 4.07 -10.98
C CYS A 156 2.32 3.14 -10.60
N SER A 157 1.70 3.36 -9.45
CA SER A 157 0.55 2.57 -9.00
C SER A 157 -0.72 2.83 -9.84
N LEU A 158 -0.93 4.06 -10.32
CA LEU A 158 -2.00 4.36 -11.29
C LEU A 158 -1.73 3.72 -12.65
N CYS A 159 -0.46 3.73 -13.12
CA CYS A 159 -0.05 3.02 -14.32
C CYS A 159 -0.35 1.53 -14.21
N MET A 160 -0.16 0.92 -13.03
CA MET A 160 -0.57 -0.47 -12.79
C MET A 160 -2.07 -0.69 -12.95
N GLY A 161 -2.89 0.28 -12.52
CA GLY A 161 -4.33 0.26 -12.77
C GLY A 161 -4.66 0.21 -14.27
N TYR A 162 -3.99 1.02 -15.08
CA TYR A 162 -4.13 0.95 -16.55
C TYR A 162 -3.60 -0.38 -17.10
N LEU A 163 -2.40 -0.80 -16.72
CA LEU A 163 -1.81 -2.06 -17.18
C LEU A 163 -2.72 -3.23 -16.85
N SER A 164 -3.41 -3.22 -15.69
CA SER A 164 -4.36 -4.26 -15.28
C SER A 164 -5.53 -4.51 -16.25
N SER A 165 -5.83 -3.53 -17.12
CA SER A 165 -6.85 -3.64 -18.17
C SER A 165 -6.33 -4.26 -19.49
N GLN A 166 -5.03 -4.49 -19.59
CA GLN A 166 -4.38 -5.09 -20.76
C GLN A 166 -4.30 -6.62 -20.64
N ASP A 167 -3.87 -7.29 -21.71
CA ASP A 167 -3.74 -8.74 -21.76
C ASP A 167 -2.47 -9.25 -21.06
N PHE A 168 -2.62 -9.82 -19.86
CA PHE A 168 -1.55 -10.46 -19.09
C PHE A 168 -1.26 -11.90 -19.53
N ALA A 169 -1.91 -12.43 -20.57
CA ALA A 169 -1.44 -13.69 -21.17
C ALA A 169 -0.06 -13.50 -21.84
N GLN A 170 0.26 -12.27 -22.26
CA GLN A 170 1.53 -11.93 -22.88
C GLN A 170 2.63 -11.73 -21.82
N ALA A 171 3.75 -12.43 -21.99
CA ALA A 171 4.89 -12.32 -21.08
C ALA A 171 5.48 -10.89 -21.01
N SER A 172 5.49 -10.15 -22.12
CA SER A 172 5.97 -8.76 -22.19
C SER A 172 5.18 -7.84 -21.26
N MET A 173 3.85 -7.97 -21.23
CA MET A 173 2.99 -7.16 -20.38
C MET A 173 3.21 -7.43 -18.89
N ASN A 174 3.44 -8.69 -18.53
CA ASN A 174 3.81 -9.03 -17.16
C ASN A 174 5.13 -8.39 -16.74
N TRP A 175 6.18 -8.48 -17.58
CA TRP A 175 7.46 -7.87 -17.26
C TRP A 175 7.39 -6.34 -17.14
N ILE A 176 6.59 -5.68 -17.99
CA ILE A 176 6.35 -4.24 -17.87
C ILE A 176 5.65 -3.93 -16.55
N ALA A 177 4.60 -4.69 -16.20
CA ALA A 177 3.88 -4.51 -14.95
C ALA A 177 4.78 -4.72 -13.72
N GLU A 178 5.58 -5.78 -13.70
CA GLU A 178 6.53 -6.00 -12.60
C GLU A 178 7.59 -4.90 -12.52
N GLY A 179 8.11 -4.43 -13.65
CA GLY A 179 9.05 -3.30 -13.70
C GLY A 179 8.45 -2.01 -13.12
N VAL A 180 7.23 -1.67 -13.53
CA VAL A 180 6.52 -0.49 -13.01
C VAL A 180 6.25 -0.64 -11.51
N ASN A 181 5.87 -1.83 -11.05
CA ASN A 181 5.59 -2.08 -9.64
C ASN A 181 6.86 -2.03 -8.77
N ILE A 182 7.99 -2.55 -9.26
CA ILE A 182 9.31 -2.45 -8.58
C ILE A 182 9.72 -0.98 -8.42
N VAL A 183 9.57 -0.16 -9.46
CA VAL A 183 9.88 1.27 -9.39
C VAL A 183 8.93 1.99 -8.43
N GLY A 184 7.63 1.70 -8.50
CA GLY A 184 6.62 2.28 -7.61
C GLY A 184 6.88 1.95 -6.14
N GLN A 185 6.97 0.66 -5.79
CA GLN A 185 7.22 0.25 -4.40
C GLN A 185 8.63 0.58 -3.92
N GLY A 186 9.62 0.60 -4.82
CA GLY A 186 10.98 1.01 -4.51
C GLY A 186 11.08 2.48 -4.14
N THR A 187 10.36 3.35 -4.86
CA THR A 187 10.30 4.79 -4.54
C THR A 187 9.50 5.07 -3.27
N LEU A 188 8.43 4.31 -3.00
CA LEU A 188 7.72 4.32 -1.71
C LEU A 188 8.65 3.95 -0.55
N LEU A 189 9.39 2.84 -0.67
CA LEU A 189 10.35 2.39 0.34
C LEU A 189 11.45 3.42 0.56
N LEU A 190 12.03 3.96 -0.51
CA LEU A 190 13.06 4.99 -0.42
C LEU A 190 12.51 6.24 0.30
N GLY A 191 11.29 6.66 -0.04
CA GLY A 191 10.59 7.75 0.64
C GLY A 191 10.40 7.48 2.13
N ALA A 192 9.94 6.30 2.52
CA ALA A 192 9.76 5.91 3.92
C ALA A 192 11.08 5.88 4.70
N VAL A 193 12.14 5.29 4.12
CA VAL A 193 13.48 5.27 4.72
C VAL A 193 14.04 6.69 4.91
N LEU A 194 13.85 7.56 3.92
CA LEU A 194 14.33 8.94 4.00
C LEU A 194 13.50 9.76 4.99
N LEU A 195 12.18 9.58 5.06
CA LEU A 195 11.35 10.19 6.11
C LEU A 195 11.83 9.79 7.50
N HIS A 196 12.06 8.50 7.73
CA HIS A 196 12.60 7.98 8.98
C HIS A 196 13.92 8.66 9.34
N LYS A 197 14.89 8.67 8.40
CA LYS A 197 16.21 9.29 8.59
C LYS A 197 16.14 10.80 8.85
N ASN A 198 15.17 11.50 8.27
CA ASN A 198 14.96 12.93 8.48
C ASN A 198 14.16 13.24 9.75
N GLY A 199 13.88 12.23 10.59
CA GLY A 199 13.33 12.43 11.92
C GLY A 199 11.82 12.35 12.00
N LEU A 200 11.15 11.63 11.08
CA LEU A 200 9.71 11.40 11.16
C LEU A 200 9.27 10.94 12.55
N GLY A 201 9.96 9.98 13.17
CA GLY A 201 9.66 9.53 14.53
C GLY A 201 9.69 10.64 15.60
N LYS A 202 10.47 11.71 15.39
CA LYS A 202 10.61 12.85 16.33
C LYS A 202 9.71 14.04 15.99
N LEU A 203 9.04 14.03 14.83
CA LEU A 203 8.19 15.15 14.40
C LEU A 203 6.98 15.31 15.32
N GLU A 204 6.85 16.45 16.00
CA GLU A 204 5.63 16.77 16.73
C GLU A 204 4.53 17.15 15.74
N LEU A 205 3.43 16.39 15.74
CA LEU A 205 2.25 16.76 14.99
C LEU A 205 1.48 17.78 15.84
N PRO A 206 0.97 18.88 15.25
CA PRO A 206 0.15 19.82 15.98
C PRO A 206 -1.06 19.07 16.55
N CYS A 207 -1.04 18.83 17.86
CA CYS A 207 -2.20 18.33 18.57
C CYS A 207 -3.26 19.42 18.40
N GLY A 208 -4.40 19.09 17.79
CA GLY A 208 -5.46 20.08 17.49
C GLY A 208 -5.68 20.99 18.69
N GLU A 209 -5.37 22.27 18.50
CA GLU A 209 -5.51 23.31 19.51
C GLU A 209 -6.95 23.27 20.06
N ALA A 210 -7.06 23.30 21.38
CA ALA A 210 -8.33 23.43 22.06
C ALA A 210 -8.95 24.78 21.67
N ALA A 211 -9.92 24.75 20.76
CA ALA A 211 -10.94 25.78 20.77
C ALA A 211 -11.81 25.49 22.00
N GLU A 212 -11.63 26.33 23.02
CA GLU A 212 -12.56 26.51 24.15
C GLU A 212 -13.99 26.80 23.66
#